data_AF-A0A964V9T0-F1
#
_entry.id   AF-A0A964V9T0-F1
#
_cell.length_a   1.000
_cell.length_b   1.000
_cell.length_c   1.000
_cell.angle_alpha   90.00
_cell.angle_beta   90.00
_cell.angle_gamma   90.00
#
_symmetry.space_group_name_H-M   'P 1'
#
loop_
_entity.id
_entity.type
_entity.pdbx_description
1 polymer ?
#
loop_
_entity_poly.entity_id
_entity_poly.type
_entity_poly.pdbx_seq_one_letter_code
_entity_poly.pdbx_strand_id
1 'polypeptide(L)'
;MSQRFTVKGADKASGKPIECVIVAEDGEKASKIAQDRGIVVSSVTLFGEAPKAVAQPTPGVILAPFNGFGHIAGKVEMSTALQETGGFTNILWAMVAGVVSAAMHGLLILLIMLIPFENAAVQATKLDEPTKIEESEPEPDLTMTDIGNDIEVPTQYNVDRKDENSVPGPDDPTQAVGIPNSPETVAANVPPPPGFGGGTGGAPALDVTGLGSNIGSLGGMGGVFAPGGVGGRSGATREKLLREGGGNALSEACVARGLKWLALHQAEDGHWGMHNYGDYYRSAPIGTPNSKLIKYRTQDKAQNNDIAGTGFGLLPFLAAGITHRPTAKKTQENYSKTVLGGVNYLIKKQGKNGDYGGGLYSHPLVTIAMCEAYGMTSDPMIKASAQKALDYLIYAQHDGGGWRYGPKQAGDTSVTGWCVMALKSGQMAGLKVPTDRFKLVESYLDSCFNDKDGGYGYTGKGTTPTMTAVGMLCRQYMGVNPRNTGLLKGVEILKKQHPGANKNLFNLYLLYYATQVMHHMGGESWDYWNLGPEDKGMRKNGLRDILIERQTKSNDPKKVMLAGSWDPEVGGHGDAGGRMMATSLSMLNLEVYYRHLPLYRREMGGNK
;
A
#
# COMPACT_ATOMS: atom_id res chain seq x y z
N MET A 1 -7.09 -16.84 40.04
CA MET A 1 -7.20 -16.06 38.79
C MET A 1 -6.40 -14.78 38.97
N SER A 2 -5.50 -14.45 38.04
CA SER A 2 -4.65 -13.26 38.19
C SER A 2 -5.41 -11.98 37.84
N GLN A 3 -5.28 -10.96 38.68
CA GLN A 3 -5.87 -9.63 38.55
C GLN A 3 -4.77 -8.58 38.34
N ARG A 4 -5.12 -7.40 37.83
CA ARG A 4 -4.19 -6.27 37.67
C ARG A 4 -4.28 -5.37 38.90
N PHE A 5 -3.15 -4.97 39.45
CA PHE A 5 -3.05 -4.06 40.58
C PHE A 5 -2.18 -2.85 40.21
N THR A 6 -2.62 -1.64 40.55
CA THR A 6 -1.79 -0.43 40.52
C THR A 6 -1.02 -0.33 41.83
N VAL A 7 0.31 -0.36 41.75
CA VAL A 7 1.23 -0.21 42.87
C VAL A 7 1.89 1.15 42.79
N LYS A 8 1.78 1.96 43.85
CA LYS A 8 2.53 3.22 44.00
C LYS A 8 3.60 3.06 45.07
N GLY A 9 4.72 3.72 44.87
CA GLY A 9 5.86 3.66 45.78
C GLY A 9 6.98 4.59 45.34
N ALA A 10 8.19 4.33 45.84
CA ALA A 10 9.40 4.99 45.38
C ALA A 10 10.47 3.95 45.01
N ASP A 11 11.27 4.24 44.00
CA ASP A 11 12.44 3.45 43.67
C ASP A 11 13.43 3.45 44.83
N LYS A 12 13.87 2.27 45.28
CA LYS A 12 14.75 2.13 46.45
C LYS A 12 16.14 2.73 46.20
N ALA A 13 16.60 2.80 44.96
CA ALA A 13 17.93 3.34 44.62
C ALA A 13 17.92 4.86 44.43
N SER A 14 16.89 5.41 43.80
CA SER A 14 16.82 6.83 43.41
C SER A 14 15.84 7.67 44.24
N GLY A 15 14.98 7.05 45.05
CA GLY A 15 13.94 7.71 45.83
C GLY A 15 12.82 8.34 45.00
N LYS A 16 12.84 8.18 43.66
CA LYS A 16 11.85 8.77 42.76
C LYS A 16 10.51 8.06 42.87
N PRO A 17 9.39 8.77 42.84
CA PRO A 17 8.06 8.15 42.88
C PRO A 17 7.83 7.30 41.62
N ILE A 18 7.30 6.09 41.83
CA ILE A 18 6.95 5.13 40.78
C ILE A 18 5.50 4.69 40.97
N GLU A 19 4.76 4.66 39.86
CA GLU A 19 3.45 4.03 39.76
C GLU A 19 3.51 2.98 38.64
N CYS A 20 3.20 1.73 38.95
CA CYS A 20 3.28 0.62 38.00
C CYS A 20 2.10 -0.34 38.15
N VAL A 21 1.81 -1.10 37.10
CA VAL A 21 0.71 -2.07 37.10
C VAL A 21 1.30 -3.48 37.15
N ILE A 22 0.90 -4.26 38.14
CA ILE A 22 1.38 -5.63 38.38
C ILE A 22 0.22 -6.61 38.25
N VAL A 23 0.43 -7.71 37.51
CA VAL A 23 -0.52 -8.81 37.44
C VAL A 23 -0.18 -9.83 38.52
N ALA A 24 -1.08 -10.06 39.47
CA ALA A 24 -0.88 -10.99 40.58
C ALA A 24 -2.22 -11.62 40.99
N GLU A 25 -2.20 -12.68 41.81
CA GLU A 25 -3.43 -13.32 42.28
C GLU A 25 -4.17 -12.49 43.32
N ASP A 26 -3.44 -11.67 44.08
CA ASP A 26 -3.94 -10.79 45.13
C ASP A 26 -2.99 -9.59 45.34
N GLY A 27 -3.41 -8.63 46.17
CA GLY A 27 -2.66 -7.40 46.43
C GLY A 27 -1.36 -7.62 47.23
N GLU A 28 -1.28 -8.66 48.07
CA GLU A 28 -0.06 -8.98 48.82
C GLU A 28 1.03 -9.51 47.89
N LYS A 29 0.68 -10.39 46.94
CA LYS A 29 1.59 -10.87 45.91
C LYS A 29 2.01 -9.75 44.97
N ALA A 30 1.12 -8.83 44.62
CA ALA A 30 1.48 -7.64 43.84
C ALA A 30 2.49 -6.75 44.58
N SER A 31 2.29 -6.52 45.89
CA SER A 31 3.22 -5.79 46.76
C SER A 31 4.59 -6.47 46.80
N LYS A 32 4.63 -7.79 47.00
CA LYS A 32 5.88 -8.56 47.06
C LYS A 32 6.66 -8.50 45.74
N ILE A 33 5.98 -8.64 44.60
CA ILE A 33 6.59 -8.50 43.27
C ILE A 33 7.17 -7.09 43.06
N ALA A 34 6.52 -6.04 43.58
CA ALA A 34 7.05 -4.69 43.51
C ALA A 34 8.30 -4.50 44.38
N GLN A 35 8.29 -5.06 45.60
CA GLN A 35 9.44 -5.01 46.52
C GLN A 35 10.66 -5.75 45.95
N ASP A 36 10.45 -6.93 45.35
CA ASP A 36 11.49 -7.71 44.67
C ASP A 36 12.11 -6.95 43.48
N ARG A 37 11.36 -6.01 42.88
CA ARG A 37 11.82 -5.10 41.82
C ARG A 37 12.44 -3.80 42.35
N GLY A 38 12.71 -3.72 43.65
CA GLY A 38 13.35 -2.57 44.27
C GLY A 38 12.41 -1.39 44.51
N ILE A 39 11.10 -1.59 44.59
CA ILE A 39 10.14 -0.52 44.89
C ILE A 39 9.77 -0.56 46.37
N VAL A 40 9.93 0.58 47.06
CA VAL A 40 9.38 0.80 48.41
C VAL A 40 7.90 1.12 48.24
N VAL A 41 7.05 0.12 48.46
CA VAL A 41 5.59 0.19 48.20
C VAL A 41 4.90 1.10 49.23
N SER A 42 4.13 2.08 48.74
CA SER A 42 3.29 2.96 49.56
C SER A 42 1.79 2.64 49.46
N SER A 43 1.33 2.11 48.32
CA SER A 43 -0.05 1.61 48.18
C SER A 43 -0.18 0.58 47.06
N VAL A 44 -1.16 -0.32 47.22
CA VAL A 44 -1.57 -1.30 46.19
C VAL A 44 -3.10 -1.22 46.06
N THR A 45 -3.59 -1.05 44.83
CA THR A 45 -5.02 -0.92 44.54
C THR A 45 -5.39 -1.77 43.32
N LEU A 46 -6.63 -2.27 43.26
CA LEU A 46 -7.08 -3.04 42.10
C LEU A 46 -7.19 -2.11 40.87
N PHE A 47 -6.68 -2.55 39.74
CA PHE A 47 -6.59 -1.74 38.53
C PHE A 47 -8.00 -1.39 38.00
N GLY A 48 -8.32 -0.10 37.99
CA GLY A 48 -9.62 0.42 37.53
C GLY A 48 -10.58 0.84 38.64
N GLU A 49 -10.22 0.70 39.92
CA GLU A 49 -10.97 1.31 41.01
C GLU A 49 -10.57 2.78 41.21
N ALA A 50 -11.55 3.68 41.36
CA ALA A 50 -11.31 5.05 41.79
C ALA A 50 -10.79 5.05 43.25
N PRO A 51 -9.83 5.90 43.62
CA PRO A 51 -9.29 5.93 44.97
C PRO A 51 -10.41 6.23 45.98
N LYS A 52 -10.76 5.26 46.82
CA LYS A 52 -11.59 5.52 48.00
C LYS A 52 -10.75 6.29 49.01
N ALA A 53 -11.24 7.46 49.41
CA ALA A 53 -10.64 8.23 50.49
C ALA A 53 -10.64 7.39 51.78
N VAL A 54 -9.45 7.09 52.30
CA VAL A 54 -9.27 6.59 53.67
C VAL A 54 -8.89 7.79 54.53
N ALA A 55 -9.75 8.09 55.50
CA ALA A 55 -9.56 9.17 56.45
C ALA A 55 -8.25 9.02 57.24
N GLN A 56 -7.47 10.09 57.33
CA GLN A 56 -6.50 10.23 58.42
C GLN A 56 -7.21 10.87 59.63
N PRO A 57 -6.90 10.44 60.86
CA PRO A 57 -7.39 11.12 62.05
C PRO A 57 -6.58 12.40 62.24
N THR A 58 -7.25 13.54 62.40
CA THR A 58 -6.62 14.75 62.96
C THR A 58 -7.54 15.37 64.01
N PRO A 59 -6.99 15.92 65.10
CA PRO A 59 -7.70 16.20 66.33
C PRO A 59 -8.56 17.46 66.20
N GLY A 60 -9.74 17.42 66.81
CA GLY A 60 -10.68 18.52 66.84
C GLY A 60 -10.20 19.68 67.70
N VAL A 61 -10.32 20.89 67.16
CA VAL A 61 -10.64 22.10 67.93
C VAL A 61 -11.72 22.86 67.17
N ILE A 62 -12.75 23.24 67.92
CA ILE A 62 -14.02 23.86 67.54
C ILE A 62 -13.84 25.35 67.22
N LEU A 63 -14.49 25.84 66.16
CA LEU A 63 -15.21 27.14 66.13
C LEU A 63 -15.97 27.30 64.80
N ALA A 64 -17.30 27.44 64.91
CA ALA A 64 -18.23 27.83 63.84
C ALA A 64 -18.39 29.37 63.79
N PRO A 65 -19.22 29.99 62.92
CA PRO A 65 -19.83 29.56 61.65
C PRO A 65 -19.59 30.58 60.50
N PHE A 66 -19.71 30.20 59.23
CA PHE A 66 -20.21 31.11 58.18
C PHE A 66 -20.83 30.29 57.04
N ASN A 67 -22.15 30.46 56.85
CA ASN A 67 -22.94 29.82 55.82
C ASN A 67 -22.59 30.40 54.44
N GLY A 68 -22.21 29.53 53.50
CA GLY A 68 -22.09 29.81 52.08
C GLY A 68 -22.54 28.60 51.28
N PHE A 69 -23.65 28.77 50.57
CA PHE A 69 -24.43 27.85 49.75
C PHE A 69 -23.67 26.80 48.91
N GLY A 70 -24.24 25.58 48.81
CA GLY A 70 -23.97 24.65 47.71
C GLY A 70 -24.22 23.16 47.97
N HIS A 71 -25.45 22.75 48.30
CA HIS A 71 -25.82 21.33 48.33
C HIS A 71 -26.29 20.83 46.95
N ILE A 72 -25.68 19.71 46.54
CA ILE A 72 -26.30 18.45 46.08
C ILE A 72 -26.87 18.36 44.64
N ALA A 73 -26.21 17.47 43.90
CA ALA A 73 -26.70 16.44 42.98
C ALA A 73 -27.79 16.79 41.95
N GLY A 74 -27.37 16.94 40.70
CA GLY A 74 -28.20 16.75 39.52
C GLY A 74 -28.01 15.37 38.91
N LYS A 75 -28.97 14.46 39.17
CA LYS A 75 -29.33 13.38 38.25
C LYS A 75 -29.57 13.98 36.86
N VAL A 76 -29.03 13.37 35.82
CA VAL A 76 -29.47 13.66 34.43
C VAL A 76 -30.74 12.85 34.19
N GLU A 77 -31.89 13.45 34.46
CA GLU A 77 -33.15 13.01 33.85
C GLU A 77 -33.17 13.47 32.39
N MET A 78 -33.56 12.55 31.49
CA MET A 78 -33.86 12.88 30.11
C MET A 78 -34.89 14.00 30.08
N SER A 79 -34.59 15.11 29.41
CA SER A 79 -35.57 16.16 29.17
C SER A 79 -36.72 15.61 28.30
N THR A 80 -37.89 15.52 28.91
CA THR A 80 -39.20 15.51 28.26
C THR A 80 -39.43 16.84 27.55
N ALA A 81 -38.74 17.02 26.42
CA ALA A 81 -38.98 18.10 25.46
C ALA A 81 -38.76 17.57 24.04
N LEU A 82 -39.43 16.46 23.72
CA LEU A 82 -39.68 15.98 22.34
C LEU A 82 -40.81 14.94 22.28
N GLN A 83 -41.75 15.00 23.24
CA GLN A 83 -43.00 14.27 23.20
C GLN A 83 -44.12 15.28 23.37
N GLU A 84 -44.50 15.91 22.26
CA GLU A 84 -45.84 16.45 21.93
C GLU A 84 -45.73 17.48 20.80
N THR A 85 -45.39 17.02 19.59
CA THR A 85 -45.87 17.64 18.35
C THR A 85 -45.99 16.53 17.32
N GLY A 86 -47.23 16.23 16.91
CA GLY A 86 -47.55 15.09 16.03
C GLY A 86 -46.70 15.07 14.76
N GLY A 87 -46.38 13.87 14.27
CA GLY A 87 -45.54 13.66 13.08
C GLY A 87 -45.94 14.45 11.82
N PHE A 88 -47.15 15.01 11.79
CA PHE A 88 -47.64 15.87 10.71
C PHE A 88 -46.92 17.23 10.64
N THR A 89 -46.55 17.86 11.77
CA THR A 89 -45.89 19.19 11.75
C THR A 89 -44.43 19.11 11.29
N ASN A 90 -43.73 18.01 11.59
CA ASN A 90 -42.37 17.77 11.14
C ASN A 90 -42.29 17.44 9.64
N ILE A 91 -43.30 16.75 9.10
CA ILE A 91 -43.43 16.52 7.65
C ILE A 91 -43.72 17.84 6.94
N LEU A 92 -44.58 18.71 7.49
CA LEU A 92 -44.87 20.01 6.89
C LEU A 92 -43.63 20.91 6.85
N TRP A 93 -42.85 20.95 7.93
CA TRP A 93 -41.57 21.67 7.96
C TRP A 93 -40.54 21.12 6.96
N ALA A 94 -40.45 19.79 6.82
CA ALA A 94 -39.55 19.16 5.85
C ALA A 94 -39.97 19.44 4.39
N MET A 95 -41.28 19.50 4.11
CA MET A 95 -41.80 19.88 2.79
C MET A 95 -41.53 21.34 2.46
N VAL A 96 -41.72 22.26 3.42
CA VAL A 96 -41.40 23.69 3.24
C VAL A 96 -39.89 23.87 3.02
N ALA A 97 -39.04 23.18 3.79
CA ALA A 97 -37.59 23.20 3.58
C ALA A 97 -37.19 22.63 2.21
N GLY A 98 -37.87 21.58 1.73
CA GLY A 98 -37.67 21.01 0.40
C GLY A 98 -38.01 21.98 -0.73
N VAL A 99 -39.12 22.71 -0.62
CA VAL A 99 -39.53 23.72 -1.61
C VAL A 99 -38.55 24.89 -1.63
N VAL A 100 -38.12 25.38 -0.47
CA VAL A 100 -37.10 26.45 -0.38
C VAL A 100 -35.77 25.99 -0.99
N SER A 101 -35.34 24.77 -0.70
CA SER A 101 -34.12 24.19 -1.26
C SER A 101 -34.20 24.05 -2.78
N ALA A 102 -35.34 23.60 -3.32
CA ALA A 102 -35.55 23.48 -4.76
C ALA A 102 -35.57 24.85 -5.46
N ALA A 103 -36.16 25.88 -4.83
CA ALA A 103 -36.14 27.24 -5.34
C ALA A 103 -34.72 27.84 -5.36
N MET A 104 -33.93 27.59 -4.31
CA MET A 104 -32.52 28.04 -4.26
C MET A 104 -31.66 27.35 -5.33
N HIS A 105 -31.82 26.05 -5.54
CA HIS A 105 -31.09 25.34 -6.59
C HIS A 105 -31.54 25.75 -7.99
N GLY A 106 -32.85 25.98 -8.20
CA GLY A 106 -33.37 26.50 -9.46
C GLY A 106 -32.81 27.88 -9.81
N LEU A 107 -32.72 28.79 -8.82
CA LEU A 107 -32.10 30.10 -8.99
C LEU A 107 -30.61 29.99 -9.32
N LEU A 108 -29.88 29.09 -8.65
CA LEU A 108 -28.45 28.86 -8.92
C LEU A 108 -28.21 28.36 -10.35
N ILE A 109 -29.03 27.42 -10.83
CA ILE A 109 -28.95 26.91 -12.20
C ILE A 109 -29.25 28.01 -13.21
N LEU A 110 -30.26 28.85 -12.94
CA LEU A 110 -30.63 29.96 -13.82
C LEU A 110 -29.53 31.03 -13.86
N LEU A 111 -28.86 31.29 -12.73
CA LEU A 111 -27.68 32.18 -12.68
C LEU A 111 -26.49 31.62 -13.45
N ILE A 112 -26.26 30.30 -13.41
CA ILE A 112 -25.19 29.65 -14.20
C ILE A 112 -25.50 29.71 -15.71
N MET A 113 -26.77 29.57 -16.10
CA MET A 113 -27.19 29.70 -17.51
C MET A 113 -27.07 31.13 -18.06
N LEU A 114 -26.99 32.14 -17.19
CA LEU A 114 -26.80 33.54 -17.58
C LEU A 114 -25.33 33.94 -17.74
N ILE A 115 -24.38 33.02 -17.54
CA ILE A 115 -22.96 33.25 -17.84
C ILE A 115 -22.74 32.99 -19.34
N PRO A 116 -22.51 34.02 -20.17
CA PRO A 116 -22.22 33.82 -21.59
C PRO A 116 -20.85 33.14 -21.73
N PHE A 117 -20.83 31.97 -22.37
CA PHE A 117 -19.59 31.39 -22.87
C PHE A 117 -19.20 32.12 -24.16
N GLU A 118 -18.32 33.12 -24.05
CA GLU A 118 -17.63 33.66 -25.22
C GLU A 118 -16.69 32.59 -25.78
N ASN A 119 -17.08 31.99 -26.90
CA ASN A 119 -16.16 31.21 -27.73
C ASN A 119 -15.22 32.16 -28.45
N ALA A 120 -14.08 32.49 -27.81
CA ALA A 120 -12.99 33.15 -28.49
C ALA A 120 -12.36 32.19 -29.52
N ALA A 121 -12.56 32.47 -30.80
CA ALA A 121 -11.85 31.80 -31.89
C ALA A 121 -10.35 32.13 -31.79
N VAL A 122 -9.51 31.11 -31.59
CA VAL A 122 -8.05 31.25 -31.62
C VAL A 122 -7.63 31.47 -33.08
N GLN A 123 -7.30 32.72 -33.40
CA GLN A 123 -6.67 33.10 -34.66
C GLN A 123 -5.21 32.63 -34.61
N ALA A 124 -4.85 31.67 -35.47
CA ALA A 124 -3.48 31.23 -35.64
C ALA A 124 -2.65 32.34 -36.30
N THR A 125 -1.82 33.02 -35.52
CA THR A 125 -0.80 33.93 -36.04
C THR A 125 0.33 33.09 -36.65
N LYS A 126 0.48 33.16 -37.98
CA LYS A 126 1.69 32.72 -38.69
C LYS A 126 2.86 33.59 -38.24
N LEU A 127 3.92 32.96 -37.74
CA LEU A 127 5.24 33.57 -37.62
C LEU A 127 6.11 32.90 -38.69
N ASP A 128 6.33 33.63 -39.78
CA ASP A 128 7.36 33.34 -40.76
C ASP A 128 8.71 33.84 -40.20
N GLU A 129 9.63 32.93 -39.87
CA GLU A 129 11.07 33.23 -39.86
C GLU A 129 11.84 32.10 -40.56
N PRO A 130 12.80 32.42 -41.45
CA PRO A 130 13.48 31.43 -42.28
C PRO A 130 14.63 30.77 -41.51
N THR A 131 14.53 29.46 -41.29
CA THR A 131 15.62 28.67 -40.73
C THR A 131 16.68 28.42 -41.80
N LYS A 132 17.94 28.77 -41.48
CA LYS A 132 19.13 28.50 -42.29
C LYS A 132 19.30 27.00 -42.52
N ILE A 133 19.65 26.66 -43.76
CA ILE A 133 20.06 25.34 -44.22
C ILE A 133 21.48 25.07 -43.71
N GLU A 134 21.67 24.04 -42.90
CA GLU A 134 22.96 23.36 -42.70
C GLU A 134 22.88 21.97 -43.35
N GLU A 135 24.02 21.57 -43.91
CA GLU A 135 24.20 20.56 -44.95
C GLU A 135 23.92 19.11 -44.49
N SER A 136 23.47 18.31 -45.46
CA SER A 136 23.07 16.91 -45.32
C SER A 136 24.20 15.98 -44.86
N GLU A 137 23.94 15.20 -43.81
CA GLU A 137 24.73 13.99 -43.50
C GLU A 137 24.53 12.90 -44.56
N PRO A 138 25.54 12.04 -44.83
CA PRO A 138 25.47 11.04 -45.89
C PRO A 138 24.48 9.92 -45.54
N GLU A 139 23.78 9.41 -46.54
CA GLU A 139 22.81 8.32 -46.37
C GLU A 139 23.45 7.07 -45.74
N PRO A 140 22.74 6.39 -44.83
CA PRO A 140 23.27 5.21 -44.15
C PRO A 140 23.51 4.06 -45.13
N ASP A 141 24.68 3.44 -45.01
CA ASP A 141 25.05 2.20 -45.68
C ASP A 141 24.15 1.05 -45.20
N LEU A 142 23.22 0.64 -46.06
CA LEU A 142 22.25 -0.44 -45.81
C LEU A 142 22.85 -1.85 -45.99
N THR A 143 24.18 -2.01 -46.05
CA THR A 143 24.81 -3.32 -46.22
C THR A 143 25.18 -4.05 -44.93
N MET A 144 24.84 -3.51 -43.76
CA MET A 144 24.97 -4.25 -42.50
C MET A 144 23.76 -5.17 -42.28
N THR A 145 23.94 -6.46 -42.57
CA THR A 145 23.00 -7.53 -42.23
C THR A 145 22.93 -7.70 -40.72
N ASP A 146 21.99 -7.01 -40.07
CA ASP A 146 21.59 -7.32 -38.70
C ASP A 146 20.88 -8.68 -38.69
N ILE A 147 21.42 -9.61 -37.91
CA ILE A 147 20.91 -10.97 -37.75
C ILE A 147 19.68 -10.86 -36.85
N GLY A 148 18.51 -10.69 -37.46
CA GLY A 148 17.27 -10.58 -36.69
C GLY A 148 16.04 -10.44 -37.55
N ASN A 149 15.63 -11.51 -38.22
CA ASN A 149 14.23 -11.90 -38.46
C ASN A 149 14.21 -13.15 -39.33
N ASP A 150 14.33 -14.31 -38.69
CA ASP A 150 14.03 -15.57 -39.35
C ASP A 150 12.49 -15.72 -39.44
N ILE A 151 11.94 -15.40 -40.60
CA ILE A 151 10.51 -15.52 -40.94
C ILE A 151 10.06 -16.99 -41.03
N GLU A 152 11.01 -17.94 -41.05
CA GLU A 152 10.70 -19.38 -41.13
C GLU A 152 10.59 -20.05 -39.75
N VAL A 153 10.83 -19.35 -38.65
CA VAL A 153 10.51 -19.87 -37.31
C VAL A 153 8.99 -19.78 -37.09
N PRO A 154 8.26 -20.90 -37.04
CA PRO A 154 6.82 -20.86 -36.83
C PRO A 154 6.56 -20.40 -35.40
N THR A 155 5.96 -19.22 -35.23
CA THR A 155 5.41 -18.84 -33.93
C THR A 155 4.26 -19.78 -33.58
N GLN A 156 4.17 -20.23 -32.32
CA GLN A 156 3.21 -21.26 -31.87
C GLN A 156 1.74 -20.78 -31.83
N TYR A 157 1.40 -19.68 -32.51
CA TYR A 157 0.03 -19.21 -32.71
C TYR A 157 -0.31 -19.32 -34.19
N ASN A 158 -1.15 -20.30 -34.54
CA ASN A 158 -1.69 -20.44 -35.88
C ASN A 158 -2.53 -19.18 -36.20
N VAL A 159 -2.05 -18.37 -37.14
CA VAL A 159 -2.71 -17.14 -37.56
C VAL A 159 -3.68 -17.49 -38.68
N ASP A 160 -4.81 -18.12 -38.35
CA ASP A 160 -5.90 -18.23 -39.31
C ASP A 160 -6.59 -16.86 -39.42
N ARG A 161 -6.00 -16.05 -40.31
CA ARG A 161 -6.62 -14.85 -40.87
C ARG A 161 -7.87 -15.31 -41.63
N LYS A 162 -9.05 -15.15 -41.03
CA LYS A 162 -10.29 -15.15 -41.81
C LYS A 162 -10.35 -13.81 -42.54
N ASP A 163 -10.06 -13.84 -43.83
CA ASP A 163 -11.06 -13.48 -44.85
C ASP A 163 -10.56 -13.79 -46.28
N GLU A 164 -11.55 -14.17 -47.12
CA GLU A 164 -11.58 -14.28 -48.59
C GLU A 164 -11.27 -15.65 -49.28
N ASN A 165 -12.35 -16.42 -49.49
CA ASN A 165 -12.70 -17.41 -50.53
C ASN A 165 -11.62 -18.04 -51.44
N SER A 166 -11.49 -19.37 -51.44
CA SER A 166 -12.10 -20.31 -52.42
C SER A 166 -11.62 -21.75 -52.18
N VAL A 167 -12.53 -22.71 -51.99
CA VAL A 167 -12.22 -24.16 -52.05
C VAL A 167 -12.19 -24.57 -53.53
N PRO A 168 -11.36 -25.55 -53.97
CA PRO A 168 -11.84 -26.94 -53.96
C PRO A 168 -10.74 -28.02 -53.90
N GLY A 169 -10.86 -28.94 -52.95
CA GLY A 169 -10.22 -30.26 -52.99
C GLY A 169 -10.92 -31.17 -51.97
N PRO A 170 -11.26 -32.43 -52.30
CA PRO A 170 -12.10 -33.24 -51.42
C PRO A 170 -11.32 -33.78 -50.23
N ASP A 171 -11.84 -33.54 -49.02
CA ASP A 171 -11.28 -34.01 -47.76
C ASP A 171 -11.59 -35.49 -47.54
N ASP A 172 -10.59 -36.31 -47.22
CA ASP A 172 -10.81 -37.62 -46.61
C ASP A 172 -11.09 -37.43 -45.11
N PRO A 173 -12.32 -37.65 -44.62
CA PRO A 173 -12.72 -37.33 -43.25
C PRO A 173 -12.21 -38.31 -42.20
N THR A 174 -11.40 -39.30 -42.56
CA THR A 174 -11.05 -40.42 -41.67
C THR A 174 -9.64 -40.38 -41.08
N GLN A 175 -8.79 -39.43 -41.48
CA GLN A 175 -7.43 -39.35 -40.95
C GLN A 175 -7.35 -38.48 -39.68
N ALA A 176 -6.93 -39.08 -38.56
CA ALA A 176 -6.68 -38.38 -37.31
C ALA A 176 -5.31 -37.69 -37.34
N VAL A 177 -5.28 -36.40 -36.99
CA VAL A 177 -4.06 -35.57 -36.98
C VAL A 177 -3.24 -35.86 -35.71
N GLY A 178 -2.07 -36.50 -35.88
CA GLY A 178 -1.08 -36.76 -34.83
C GLY A 178 0.16 -37.50 -35.38
N ILE A 179 1.34 -37.28 -34.79
CA ILE A 179 2.61 -37.86 -35.24
C ILE A 179 2.67 -39.35 -34.87
N PRO A 180 2.93 -40.28 -35.83
CA PRO A 180 3.06 -41.70 -35.53
C PRO A 180 4.29 -41.98 -34.64
N ASN A 181 4.11 -42.81 -33.60
CA ASN A 181 5.15 -43.44 -32.77
C ASN A 181 5.92 -42.57 -31.74
N SER A 182 5.29 -41.58 -31.10
CA SER A 182 5.90 -40.93 -29.92
C SER A 182 5.66 -41.74 -28.63
N PRO A 183 6.69 -42.04 -27.80
CA PRO A 183 6.52 -42.78 -26.55
C PRO A 183 5.87 -41.92 -25.44
N GLU A 184 4.91 -42.51 -24.73
CA GLU A 184 4.20 -41.90 -23.59
C GLU A 184 5.11 -41.76 -22.35
N THR A 185 5.18 -40.55 -21.76
CA THR A 185 5.39 -40.18 -20.34
C THR A 185 5.96 -38.74 -20.29
N VAL A 186 5.66 -37.83 -19.35
CA VAL A 186 5.20 -37.88 -17.95
C VAL A 186 4.20 -36.73 -17.73
N ALA A 187 3.16 -36.94 -16.92
CA ALA A 187 2.18 -35.90 -16.59
C ALA A 187 2.80 -34.71 -15.82
N ALA A 188 2.80 -33.52 -16.43
CA ALA A 188 3.22 -32.28 -15.80
C ALA A 188 2.02 -31.56 -15.13
N ASN A 189 1.90 -31.68 -13.80
CA ASN A 189 0.94 -30.95 -12.97
C ASN A 189 1.44 -29.53 -12.61
N VAL A 190 1.71 -28.68 -13.60
CA VAL A 190 2.03 -27.25 -13.38
C VAL A 190 1.09 -26.40 -14.24
N PRO A 191 0.16 -25.62 -13.65
CA PRO A 191 -0.65 -24.69 -14.42
C PRO A 191 0.23 -23.55 -14.97
N PRO A 192 -0.05 -23.06 -16.20
CA PRO A 192 0.75 -22.02 -16.84
C PRO A 192 0.71 -20.69 -16.07
N PRO A 193 1.79 -19.87 -16.13
CA PRO A 193 1.90 -18.62 -15.39
C PRO A 193 0.87 -17.57 -15.88
N PRO A 194 0.21 -16.84 -14.96
CA PRO A 194 -0.76 -15.79 -15.32
C PRO A 194 -0.08 -14.61 -16.04
N GLY A 195 -0.67 -14.13 -17.14
CA GLY A 195 -0.36 -12.81 -17.71
C GLY A 195 0.51 -12.76 -18.97
N PHE A 196 0.77 -13.88 -19.66
CA PHE A 196 1.37 -13.85 -21.00
C PHE A 196 0.31 -14.25 -22.04
N GLY A 197 -0.33 -13.25 -22.65
CA GLY A 197 -1.31 -13.43 -23.72
C GLY A 197 -2.74 -12.99 -23.35
N GLY A 198 -2.98 -11.68 -23.34
CA GLY A 198 -4.32 -11.11 -23.55
C GLY A 198 -5.26 -11.05 -22.34
N GLY A 199 -4.73 -10.98 -21.11
CA GLY A 199 -5.52 -11.00 -19.88
C GLY A 199 -5.76 -9.61 -19.31
N THR A 200 -6.88 -8.97 -19.68
CA THR A 200 -7.27 -7.67 -19.14
C THR A 200 -7.44 -7.69 -17.62
N GLY A 201 -6.55 -7.05 -16.86
CA GLY A 201 -6.73 -6.76 -15.43
C GLY A 201 -8.04 -6.02 -15.16
N GLY A 202 -8.74 -6.42 -14.09
CA GLY A 202 -10.13 -6.08 -13.85
C GLY A 202 -10.33 -4.78 -13.08
N ALA A 203 -10.53 -3.68 -13.80
CA ALA A 203 -11.54 -2.70 -13.41
C ALA A 203 -12.81 -3.02 -14.23
N PRO A 204 -14.02 -3.00 -13.65
CA PRO A 204 -15.23 -3.14 -14.45
C PRO A 204 -15.26 -2.00 -15.48
N ALA A 205 -15.43 -2.35 -16.76
CA ALA A 205 -15.93 -1.38 -17.73
C ALA A 205 -17.28 -0.91 -17.21
N LEU A 206 -17.39 0.37 -16.85
CA LEU A 206 -18.67 1.00 -16.60
C LEU A 206 -19.44 0.94 -17.91
N ASP A 207 -20.58 0.24 -17.92
CA ASP A 207 -21.55 0.28 -19.01
C ASP A 207 -22.32 1.62 -18.96
N VAL A 208 -21.59 2.71 -19.17
CA VAL A 208 -22.15 4.03 -19.42
C VAL A 208 -21.47 4.53 -20.69
N THR A 209 -22.04 4.14 -21.82
CA THR A 209 -21.76 4.79 -23.10
C THR A 209 -22.17 6.26 -22.99
N GLY A 210 -21.18 7.15 -23.12
CA GLY A 210 -21.35 8.55 -23.48
C GLY A 210 -22.29 9.39 -22.61
N LEU A 211 -21.78 9.97 -21.52
CA LEU A 211 -22.10 11.33 -21.08
C LEU A 211 -20.91 11.84 -20.23
N GLY A 212 -20.33 12.95 -20.67
CA GLY A 212 -19.01 13.42 -20.25
C GLY A 212 -18.87 13.70 -18.76
N SER A 213 -17.92 13.00 -18.13
CA SER A 213 -17.25 13.45 -16.92
C SER A 213 -15.80 13.76 -17.31
N ASN A 214 -15.24 14.89 -16.88
CA ASN A 214 -13.90 15.40 -17.25
C ASN A 214 -12.72 14.56 -16.70
N ILE A 215 -12.98 13.30 -16.31
CA ILE A 215 -11.98 12.32 -15.90
C ILE A 215 -12.14 11.16 -16.88
N GLY A 216 -11.23 11.11 -17.86
CA GLY A 216 -11.28 10.15 -18.97
C GLY A 216 -11.41 8.69 -18.51
N SER A 217 -12.12 7.90 -19.30
CA SER A 217 -12.38 6.48 -19.10
C SER A 217 -11.13 5.70 -18.67
N LEU A 218 -11.23 5.03 -17.50
CA LEU A 218 -10.25 4.04 -17.04
C LEU A 218 -10.31 2.80 -17.95
N GLY A 219 -9.33 2.63 -18.84
CA GLY A 219 -9.10 1.35 -19.51
C GLY A 219 -8.83 1.39 -21.01
N GLY A 220 -8.81 2.55 -21.66
CA GLY A 220 -8.41 2.66 -23.07
C GLY A 220 -6.90 2.82 -23.27
N MET A 221 -6.38 2.31 -24.39
CA MET A 221 -4.97 2.47 -24.84
C MET A 221 -4.52 3.95 -25.03
N GLY A 222 -5.42 4.91 -24.83
CA GLY A 222 -5.16 6.36 -24.91
C GLY A 222 -5.71 7.18 -23.74
N GLY A 223 -6.04 6.56 -22.59
CA GLY A 223 -6.51 7.31 -21.42
C GLY A 223 -5.39 8.17 -20.81
N VAL A 224 -5.69 9.43 -20.46
CA VAL A 224 -4.81 10.26 -19.63
C VAL A 224 -4.82 9.68 -18.22
N PHE A 225 -3.87 8.79 -17.93
CA PHE A 225 -3.73 8.26 -16.58
C PHE A 225 -3.14 9.33 -15.66
N ALA A 226 -3.74 9.53 -14.49
CA ALA A 226 -3.14 10.34 -13.44
C ALA A 226 -1.76 9.73 -13.09
N PRO A 227 -0.66 10.51 -13.15
CA PRO A 227 0.65 10.04 -12.71
C PRO A 227 0.59 9.42 -11.31
N GLY A 228 1.24 8.27 -11.12
CA GLY A 228 1.14 7.46 -9.91
C GLY A 228 -0.13 6.60 -9.77
N GLY A 229 -1.23 6.91 -10.50
CA GLY A 229 -2.57 6.31 -10.36
C GLY A 229 -2.68 4.79 -10.48
N VAL A 230 -3.82 4.22 -10.05
CA VAL A 230 -4.09 2.76 -10.06
C VAL A 230 -4.47 2.20 -11.45
N GLY A 231 -4.60 3.04 -12.48
CA GLY A 231 -5.04 2.65 -13.82
C GLY A 231 -4.11 1.66 -14.54
N GLY A 232 -2.84 1.60 -14.14
CA GLY A 232 -1.85 0.67 -14.69
C GLY A 232 -2.12 -0.81 -14.39
N ARG A 233 -2.97 -1.11 -13.40
CA ARG A 233 -3.21 -2.47 -12.90
C ARG A 233 -4.27 -3.24 -13.67
N SER A 234 -4.74 -2.70 -14.79
CA SER A 234 -5.86 -3.21 -15.57
C SER A 234 -5.47 -3.47 -17.03
N GLY A 235 -6.23 -4.34 -17.68
CA GLY A 235 -6.22 -4.45 -19.13
C GLY A 235 -4.91 -4.89 -19.77
N ALA A 236 -4.85 -4.62 -21.07
CA ALA A 236 -3.63 -4.58 -21.85
C ALA A 236 -2.62 -3.53 -21.34
N THR A 237 -3.08 -2.51 -20.58
CA THR A 237 -2.20 -1.51 -19.97
C THR A 237 -1.23 -2.15 -18.97
N ARG A 238 -1.69 -3.09 -18.14
CA ARG A 238 -0.83 -3.84 -17.21
C ARG A 238 0.26 -4.61 -17.96
N GLU A 239 -0.11 -5.35 -19.00
CA GLU A 239 0.85 -6.13 -19.81
C GLU A 239 1.86 -5.24 -20.52
N LYS A 240 1.40 -4.10 -21.07
CA LYS A 240 2.26 -3.12 -21.70
C LYS A 240 3.28 -2.56 -20.71
N LEU A 241 2.82 -2.07 -19.55
CA LEU A 241 3.68 -1.50 -18.52
C LEU A 241 4.65 -2.52 -17.93
N LEU A 242 4.22 -3.77 -17.76
CA LEU A 242 5.09 -4.87 -17.35
C LEU A 242 6.23 -5.03 -18.36
N ARG A 243 5.95 -5.15 -19.66
CA ARG A 243 6.98 -5.34 -20.69
C ARG A 243 7.90 -4.13 -20.81
N GLU A 244 7.34 -2.93 -20.90
CA GLU A 244 8.12 -1.67 -21.00
C GLU A 244 8.97 -1.39 -19.76
N GLY A 245 8.46 -1.76 -18.58
CA GLY A 245 9.16 -1.62 -17.32
C GLY A 245 10.27 -2.66 -17.11
N GLY A 246 10.37 -3.66 -17.97
CA GLY A 246 11.36 -4.73 -17.85
C GLY A 246 10.94 -5.85 -16.90
N GLY A 247 9.64 -6.05 -16.66
CA GLY A 247 9.12 -7.30 -16.10
C GLY A 247 9.04 -8.41 -17.16
N ASN A 248 8.97 -9.66 -16.71
CA ASN A 248 8.90 -10.82 -17.61
C ASN A 248 8.00 -11.95 -17.06
N ALA A 249 7.84 -13.02 -17.83
CA ALA A 249 7.01 -14.16 -17.42
C ALA A 249 7.50 -14.83 -16.12
N LEU A 250 8.82 -14.82 -15.85
CA LEU A 250 9.37 -15.41 -14.63
C LEU A 250 9.04 -14.55 -13.40
N SER A 251 9.13 -13.22 -13.49
CA SER A 251 8.73 -12.32 -12.41
C SER A 251 7.23 -12.43 -12.12
N GLU A 252 6.39 -12.55 -13.15
CA GLU A 252 4.94 -12.71 -12.96
C GLU A 252 4.58 -14.07 -12.37
N ALA A 253 5.24 -15.15 -12.81
CA ALA A 253 5.10 -16.45 -12.17
C ALA A 253 5.54 -16.42 -10.70
N CYS A 254 6.55 -15.60 -10.37
CA CYS A 254 7.03 -15.37 -9.03
C CYS A 254 5.98 -14.68 -8.16
N VAL A 255 5.38 -13.59 -8.65
CA VAL A 255 4.25 -12.89 -8.01
C VAL A 255 3.08 -13.86 -7.80
N ALA A 256 2.67 -14.61 -8.83
CA ALA A 256 1.55 -15.55 -8.73
C ALA A 256 1.76 -16.61 -7.62
N ARG A 257 2.98 -17.14 -7.47
CA ARG A 257 3.32 -18.07 -6.38
C ARG A 257 3.25 -17.40 -5.01
N GLY A 258 3.69 -16.15 -4.88
CA GLY A 258 3.61 -15.40 -3.64
C GLY A 258 2.17 -15.03 -3.25
N LEU A 259 1.32 -14.64 -4.20
CA LEU A 259 -0.11 -14.41 -3.97
C LEU A 259 -0.80 -15.68 -3.46
N LYS A 260 -0.48 -16.83 -4.08
CA LYS A 260 -0.96 -18.13 -3.60
C LYS A 260 -0.49 -18.41 -2.18
N TRP A 261 0.79 -18.17 -1.89
CA TRP A 261 1.33 -18.32 -0.54
C TRP A 261 0.55 -17.48 0.47
N LEU A 262 0.30 -16.19 0.20
CA LEU A 262 -0.49 -15.33 1.08
C LEU A 262 -1.91 -15.87 1.28
N ALA A 263 -2.60 -16.28 0.21
CA ALA A 263 -3.95 -16.80 0.29
C ALA A 263 -4.05 -18.09 1.13
N LEU A 264 -2.98 -18.90 1.15
CA LEU A 264 -2.87 -20.10 1.97
C LEU A 264 -2.49 -19.83 3.43
N HIS A 265 -2.13 -18.61 3.81
CA HIS A 265 -1.73 -18.23 5.18
C HIS A 265 -2.64 -17.16 5.80
N GLN A 266 -3.84 -16.98 5.26
CA GLN A 266 -4.85 -16.08 5.84
C GLN A 266 -5.60 -16.79 6.97
N ALA A 267 -5.80 -16.09 8.09
CA ALA A 267 -6.63 -16.54 9.20
C ALA A 267 -8.13 -16.51 8.84
N GLU A 268 -8.95 -17.28 9.56
CA GLU A 268 -10.39 -17.44 9.25
C GLU A 268 -11.21 -16.15 9.35
N ASP A 269 -10.81 -15.21 10.20
CA ASP A 269 -11.41 -13.88 10.33
C ASP A 269 -10.86 -12.85 9.32
N GLY A 270 -9.95 -13.27 8.44
CA GLY A 270 -9.44 -12.49 7.31
C GLY A 270 -8.08 -11.82 7.51
N HIS A 271 -7.48 -11.87 8.71
CA HIS A 271 -6.18 -11.24 8.94
C HIS A 271 -5.00 -12.10 8.47
N TRP A 272 -3.82 -11.48 8.44
CA TRP A 272 -2.55 -12.18 8.37
C TRP A 272 -1.72 -11.87 9.60
N GLY A 273 -1.29 -12.91 10.30
CA GLY A 273 -0.42 -12.77 11.45
C GLY A 273 1.03 -12.56 11.03
N MET A 274 1.68 -11.53 11.56
CA MET A 274 3.06 -11.21 11.16
C MET A 274 4.07 -12.22 11.73
N HIS A 275 3.92 -12.58 13.00
CA HIS A 275 4.81 -13.50 13.75
C HIS A 275 4.39 -14.97 13.69
N ASN A 276 3.10 -15.23 13.49
CA ASN A 276 2.47 -16.54 13.60
C ASN A 276 1.77 -16.95 12.29
N TYR A 277 2.25 -16.48 11.13
CA TYR A 277 1.67 -16.81 9.83
C TYR A 277 1.50 -18.33 9.61
N GLY A 278 2.41 -19.16 10.15
CA GLY A 278 2.36 -20.62 10.03
C GLY A 278 1.19 -21.28 10.76
N ASP A 279 0.62 -20.62 11.77
CA ASP A 279 -0.57 -21.09 12.47
C ASP A 279 -1.82 -21.07 11.58
N TYR A 280 -1.76 -20.33 10.47
CA TYR A 280 -2.85 -20.13 9.53
C TYR A 280 -2.63 -20.84 8.19
N TYR A 281 -1.61 -21.69 8.05
CA TYR A 281 -1.35 -22.41 6.81
C TYR A 281 -2.48 -23.42 6.48
N ARG A 282 -2.90 -23.49 5.21
CA ARG A 282 -4.09 -24.26 4.77
C ARG A 282 -3.82 -25.04 3.49
N SER A 283 -4.58 -26.11 3.26
CA SER A 283 -4.51 -26.91 2.02
C SER A 283 -5.04 -26.20 0.77
N ALA A 284 -5.87 -25.17 0.96
CA ALA A 284 -6.46 -24.34 -0.10
C ALA A 284 -6.87 -22.97 0.47
N PRO A 285 -7.02 -21.91 -0.33
CA PRO A 285 -7.47 -20.61 0.15
C PRO A 285 -8.85 -20.66 0.84
N ILE A 286 -9.10 -19.68 1.72
CA ILE A 286 -10.40 -19.53 2.39
C ILE A 286 -11.53 -19.40 1.36
N GLY A 287 -12.64 -20.09 1.62
CA GLY A 287 -13.80 -20.10 0.73
C GLY A 287 -13.73 -21.12 -0.41
N THR A 288 -12.69 -21.95 -0.45
CA THR A 288 -12.58 -23.15 -1.31
C THR A 288 -13.16 -24.38 -0.59
N PRO A 289 -13.97 -25.23 -1.26
CA PRO A 289 -14.44 -26.49 -0.68
C PRO A 289 -13.28 -27.36 -0.18
N ASN A 290 -13.49 -28.06 0.94
CA ASN A 290 -12.49 -28.96 1.56
C ASN A 290 -11.18 -28.31 2.02
N SER A 291 -11.15 -26.98 2.15
CA SER A 291 -9.97 -26.33 2.70
C SER A 291 -9.78 -26.67 4.18
N LYS A 292 -8.60 -27.17 4.54
CA LYS A 292 -8.25 -27.62 5.90
C LYS A 292 -7.03 -26.87 6.41
N LEU A 293 -7.07 -26.48 7.68
CA LEU A 293 -5.93 -25.92 8.38
C LEU A 293 -4.86 -27.01 8.61
N ILE A 294 -3.61 -26.69 8.31
CA ILE A 294 -2.45 -27.54 8.53
C ILE A 294 -1.55 -26.78 9.51
N LYS A 295 -1.69 -27.07 10.80
CA LYS A 295 -0.92 -26.37 11.84
C LYS A 295 0.57 -26.65 11.68
N TYR A 296 1.35 -25.58 11.54
CA TYR A 296 2.79 -25.65 11.55
C TYR A 296 3.34 -24.50 12.39
N ARG A 297 4.05 -24.84 13.47
CA ARG A 297 4.64 -23.82 14.34
C ARG A 297 5.82 -23.19 13.63
N THR A 298 5.72 -21.91 13.32
CA THR A 298 6.84 -21.09 12.83
C THR A 298 7.65 -20.54 14.00
N GLN A 299 8.95 -20.31 13.78
CA GLN A 299 9.86 -19.67 14.75
C GLN A 299 10.26 -18.28 14.27
N ASP A 300 9.31 -17.52 13.71
CA ASP A 300 9.58 -16.16 13.24
C ASP A 300 9.77 -15.21 14.44
N LYS A 301 10.72 -14.28 14.33
CA LYS A 301 11.00 -13.25 15.34
C LYS A 301 10.13 -12.01 15.17
N ALA A 302 9.30 -11.98 14.12
CA ALA A 302 8.45 -10.84 13.81
C ALA A 302 7.64 -10.36 15.01
N GLN A 303 7.30 -9.08 15.01
CA GLN A 303 6.47 -8.51 16.06
C GLN A 303 5.04 -9.07 16.00
N ASN A 304 4.38 -9.10 17.15
CA ASN A 304 2.97 -9.41 17.23
C ASN A 304 2.13 -8.20 16.76
N ASN A 305 1.85 -8.13 15.47
CA ASN A 305 1.09 -7.04 14.87
C ASN A 305 0.28 -7.50 13.65
N ASP A 306 -0.94 -7.97 13.90
CA ASP A 306 -1.84 -8.46 12.86
C ASP A 306 -2.36 -7.35 11.94
N ILE A 307 -2.37 -6.09 12.40
CA ILE A 307 -2.71 -4.94 11.56
C ILE A 307 -1.65 -4.77 10.47
N ALA A 308 -0.37 -4.75 10.85
CA ALA A 308 0.74 -4.69 9.90
C ALA A 308 0.75 -5.92 8.98
N GLY A 309 0.60 -7.12 9.56
CA GLY A 309 0.52 -8.37 8.79
C GLY A 309 -0.60 -8.34 7.74
N THR A 310 -1.79 -7.82 8.09
CA THR A 310 -2.91 -7.68 7.15
C THR A 310 -2.64 -6.65 6.06
N GLY A 311 -1.96 -5.54 6.38
CA GLY A 311 -1.50 -4.59 5.37
C GLY A 311 -0.57 -5.24 4.35
N PHE A 312 0.43 -5.98 4.83
CA PHE A 312 1.35 -6.76 3.98
C PHE A 312 0.66 -7.89 3.20
N GLY A 313 -0.40 -8.47 3.76
CA GLY A 313 -1.21 -9.47 3.07
C GLY A 313 -2.07 -8.90 1.94
N LEU A 314 -2.65 -7.70 2.11
CA LEU A 314 -3.56 -7.09 1.14
C LEU A 314 -2.85 -6.42 -0.03
N LEU A 315 -1.77 -5.67 0.23
CA LEU A 315 -1.13 -4.81 -0.77
C LEU A 315 -0.73 -5.55 -2.06
N PRO A 316 -0.15 -6.77 -2.01
CA PRO A 316 0.22 -7.47 -3.24
C PRO A 316 -0.98 -7.87 -4.11
N PHE A 317 -2.09 -8.32 -3.51
CA PHE A 317 -3.31 -8.58 -4.30
C PHE A 317 -3.79 -7.31 -5.02
N LEU A 318 -3.82 -6.19 -4.29
CA LEU A 318 -4.25 -4.90 -4.85
C LEU A 318 -3.28 -4.40 -5.92
N ALA A 319 -1.98 -4.61 -5.74
CA ALA A 319 -0.95 -4.29 -6.73
C ALA A 319 -1.13 -5.09 -8.03
N ALA A 320 -1.42 -6.38 -7.91
CA ALA A 320 -1.72 -7.27 -9.03
C ALA A 320 -3.05 -6.96 -9.76
N GLY A 321 -3.86 -6.02 -9.24
CA GLY A 321 -5.17 -5.70 -9.83
C GLY A 321 -6.32 -6.54 -9.28
N ILE A 322 -6.09 -7.30 -8.21
CA ILE A 322 -7.05 -8.22 -7.61
C ILE A 322 -7.74 -7.54 -6.43
N THR A 323 -9.06 -7.45 -6.49
CA THR A 323 -9.89 -6.77 -5.48
C THR A 323 -10.88 -7.72 -4.82
N HIS A 324 -11.65 -7.24 -3.85
CA HIS A 324 -12.74 -7.98 -3.24
C HIS A 324 -13.92 -8.24 -4.18
N ARG A 325 -13.93 -7.63 -5.38
CA ARG A 325 -14.97 -7.85 -6.38
C ARG A 325 -14.57 -9.06 -7.25
N PRO A 326 -15.41 -10.11 -7.34
CA PRO A 326 -15.10 -11.27 -8.16
C PRO A 326 -15.04 -10.86 -9.63
N THR A 327 -14.04 -11.39 -10.35
CA THR A 327 -13.96 -11.19 -11.80
C THR A 327 -14.77 -12.26 -12.52
N ALA A 328 -15.59 -11.86 -13.50
CA ALA A 328 -16.38 -12.79 -14.31
C ALA A 328 -15.51 -13.71 -15.21
N LYS A 329 -14.27 -13.29 -15.50
CA LYS A 329 -13.31 -14.05 -16.32
C LYS A 329 -12.46 -14.97 -15.43
N LYS A 330 -12.36 -16.25 -15.79
CA LYS A 330 -11.62 -17.31 -15.07
C LYS A 330 -10.11 -17.35 -15.38
N THR A 331 -9.52 -16.27 -15.89
CA THR A 331 -8.12 -16.23 -16.35
C THR A 331 -7.10 -16.16 -15.21
N GLN A 332 -7.55 -15.99 -13.97
CA GLN A 332 -6.73 -15.95 -12.76
C GLN A 332 -7.43 -16.67 -11.61
N GLU A 333 -6.67 -17.21 -10.66
CA GLU A 333 -7.23 -17.72 -9.41
C GLU A 333 -8.02 -16.59 -8.72
N ASN A 334 -9.26 -16.90 -8.33
CA ASN A 334 -10.15 -15.89 -7.77
C ASN A 334 -9.87 -15.70 -6.27
N TYR A 335 -9.04 -14.70 -5.95
CA TYR A 335 -8.75 -14.31 -4.56
C TYR A 335 -9.69 -13.23 -4.00
N SER A 336 -10.82 -12.95 -4.65
CA SER A 336 -11.74 -11.90 -4.18
C SER A 336 -12.24 -12.14 -2.74
N LYS A 337 -12.48 -13.40 -2.35
CA LYS A 337 -12.84 -13.74 -0.97
C LYS A 337 -11.71 -13.48 0.02
N THR A 338 -10.46 -13.76 -0.38
CA THR A 338 -9.27 -13.48 0.42
C THR A 338 -9.12 -11.97 0.65
N VAL A 339 -9.22 -11.17 -0.41
CA VAL A 339 -9.16 -9.70 -0.31
C VAL A 339 -10.31 -9.15 0.53
N LEU A 340 -11.54 -9.66 0.31
CA LEU A 340 -12.71 -9.28 1.10
C LEU A 340 -12.53 -9.57 2.58
N GLY A 341 -11.95 -10.72 2.94
CA GLY A 341 -11.64 -11.09 4.32
C GLY A 341 -10.72 -10.07 5.00
N GLY A 342 -9.61 -9.71 4.35
CA GLY A 342 -8.67 -8.74 4.90
C GLY A 342 -9.26 -7.33 5.03
N VAL A 343 -10.01 -6.88 4.02
CA VAL A 343 -10.71 -5.59 4.07
C VAL A 343 -11.73 -5.56 5.22
N ASN A 344 -12.53 -6.60 5.36
CA ASN A 344 -13.53 -6.70 6.43
C ASN A 344 -12.88 -6.75 7.81
N TYR A 345 -11.77 -7.45 7.96
CA TYR A 345 -11.00 -7.47 9.20
C TYR A 345 -10.55 -6.06 9.60
N LEU A 346 -9.96 -5.30 8.66
CA LEU A 346 -9.52 -3.93 8.93
C LEU A 346 -10.68 -3.01 9.30
N ILE A 347 -11.79 -3.05 8.54
CA ILE A 347 -13.00 -2.26 8.86
C ILE A 347 -13.50 -2.58 10.28
N LYS A 348 -13.52 -3.87 10.66
CA LYS A 348 -13.96 -4.30 11.99
C LYS A 348 -13.01 -3.87 13.11
N LYS A 349 -11.70 -3.79 12.84
CA LYS A 349 -10.69 -3.36 13.82
C LYS A 349 -10.62 -1.85 13.98
N GLN A 350 -11.06 -1.08 12.99
CA GLN A 350 -10.98 0.38 13.02
C GLN A 350 -11.77 0.97 14.19
N GLY A 351 -11.09 1.77 15.00
CA GLY A 351 -11.68 2.57 16.06
C GLY A 351 -12.52 3.72 15.53
N LYS A 352 -13.35 4.31 16.40
CA LYS A 352 -14.20 5.46 16.05
C LYS A 352 -13.41 6.68 15.56
N ASN A 353 -12.17 6.84 16.04
CA ASN A 353 -11.23 7.89 15.67
C ASN A 353 -10.49 7.61 14.34
N GLY A 354 -10.75 6.47 13.69
CA GLY A 354 -10.11 6.08 12.43
C GLY A 354 -8.83 5.27 12.58
N ASP A 355 -8.28 5.15 13.79
CA ASP A 355 -7.09 4.32 14.09
C ASP A 355 -7.41 2.83 13.96
N TYR A 356 -6.59 2.06 13.25
CA TYR A 356 -6.72 0.60 13.17
C TYR A 356 -6.06 -0.14 14.35
N GLY A 357 -5.29 0.57 15.19
CA GLY A 357 -4.42 -0.03 16.19
C GLY A 357 -3.08 -0.50 15.60
N GLY A 358 -2.26 -1.13 16.43
CA GLY A 358 -0.92 -1.60 16.02
C GLY A 358 0.16 -0.51 15.96
N GLY A 359 -0.21 0.76 16.15
CA GLY A 359 0.70 1.91 16.18
C GLY A 359 0.90 2.57 14.81
N LEU A 360 1.53 3.75 14.81
CA LEU A 360 1.68 4.58 13.61
C LEU A 360 2.65 4.05 12.55
N TYR A 361 3.32 2.92 12.80
CA TYR A 361 4.05 2.22 11.75
C TYR A 361 3.10 1.36 10.90
N SER A 362 2.14 0.70 11.54
CA SER A 362 1.16 -0.21 10.90
C SER A 362 0.01 0.55 10.24
N HIS A 363 -0.45 1.61 10.91
CA HIS A 363 -1.60 2.40 10.46
C HIS A 363 -1.46 2.95 9.02
N PRO A 364 -0.37 3.63 8.63
CA PRO A 364 -0.22 4.12 7.25
C PRO A 364 -0.14 2.97 6.24
N LEU A 365 0.46 1.83 6.58
CA LEU A 365 0.52 0.66 5.71
C LEU A 365 -0.88 0.15 5.33
N VAL A 366 -1.75 -0.04 6.32
CA VAL A 366 -3.15 -0.46 6.05
C VAL A 366 -3.99 0.67 5.44
N THR A 367 -3.65 1.93 5.72
CA THR A 367 -4.29 3.07 5.07
C THR A 367 -4.02 3.09 3.57
N ILE A 368 -2.78 2.79 3.13
CA ILE A 368 -2.45 2.61 1.71
C ILE A 368 -3.32 1.52 1.10
N ALA A 369 -3.39 0.35 1.73
CA ALA A 369 -4.20 -0.78 1.24
C ALA A 369 -5.68 -0.39 1.07
N MET A 370 -6.26 0.29 2.05
CA MET A 370 -7.66 0.72 2.00
C MET A 370 -7.90 1.81 0.96
N CYS A 371 -6.96 2.75 0.78
CA CYS A 371 -7.04 3.76 -0.27
C CYS A 371 -6.92 3.14 -1.67
N GLU A 372 -6.00 2.19 -1.88
CA GLU A 372 -5.85 1.48 -3.15
C GLU A 372 -7.10 0.63 -3.47
N ALA A 373 -7.61 -0.12 -2.48
CA ALA A 373 -8.84 -0.90 -2.63
C ALA A 373 -10.04 -0.01 -3.01
N TYR A 374 -10.20 1.14 -2.35
CA TYR A 374 -11.25 2.10 -2.70
C TYR A 374 -11.02 2.70 -4.10
N GLY A 375 -9.80 3.15 -4.41
CA GLY A 375 -9.48 3.74 -5.71
C GLY A 375 -9.75 2.80 -6.90
N MET A 376 -9.61 1.49 -6.68
CA MET A 376 -9.87 0.48 -7.72
C MET A 376 -11.34 0.06 -7.83
N THR A 377 -12.14 0.22 -6.77
CA THR A 377 -13.48 -0.39 -6.70
C THR A 377 -14.61 0.61 -6.50
N SER A 378 -14.31 1.82 -6.03
CA SER A 378 -15.28 2.82 -5.58
C SER A 378 -16.29 2.28 -4.55
N ASP A 379 -15.90 1.31 -3.74
CA ASP A 379 -16.77 0.73 -2.71
C ASP A 379 -17.05 1.75 -1.57
N PRO A 380 -18.33 2.10 -1.29
CA PRO A 380 -18.66 3.07 -0.26
C PRO A 380 -18.25 2.68 1.17
N MET A 381 -18.23 1.39 1.51
CA MET A 381 -17.80 0.95 2.84
C MET A 381 -16.30 1.16 3.02
N ILE A 382 -15.52 0.81 1.99
CA ILE A 382 -14.06 1.03 1.99
C ILE A 382 -13.76 2.53 1.99
N LYS A 383 -14.52 3.34 1.25
CA LYS A 383 -14.40 4.80 1.23
C LYS A 383 -14.45 5.41 2.64
N ALA A 384 -15.46 5.03 3.41
CA ALA A 384 -15.66 5.55 4.76
C ALA A 384 -14.49 5.16 5.69
N SER A 385 -14.04 3.91 5.62
CA SER A 385 -12.92 3.41 6.41
C SER A 385 -11.60 4.08 6.01
N ALA A 386 -11.33 4.22 4.71
CA ALA A 386 -10.13 4.86 4.18
C ALA A 386 -10.06 6.34 4.54
N GLN A 387 -11.17 7.09 4.41
CA GLN A 387 -11.20 8.51 4.78
C GLN A 387 -10.91 8.70 6.28
N LYS A 388 -11.54 7.93 7.16
CA LYS A 388 -11.27 8.01 8.61
C LYS A 388 -9.80 7.71 8.94
N ALA A 389 -9.19 6.77 8.23
CA ALA A 389 -7.79 6.43 8.44
C ALA A 389 -6.85 7.56 8.02
N LEU A 390 -7.17 8.27 6.92
CA LEU A 390 -6.47 9.48 6.49
C LEU A 390 -6.66 10.61 7.50
N ASP A 391 -7.89 10.81 7.99
CA ASP A 391 -8.21 11.84 8.99
C ASP A 391 -7.39 11.61 10.28
N TYR A 392 -7.22 10.35 10.70
CA TYR A 392 -6.35 10.00 11.82
C TYR A 392 -4.88 10.33 11.55
N LEU A 393 -4.36 10.07 10.34
CA LEU A 393 -2.99 10.46 9.98
C LEU A 393 -2.79 11.97 9.99
N ILE A 394 -3.76 12.72 9.47
CA ILE A 394 -3.76 14.19 9.47
C ILE A 394 -3.75 14.71 10.91
N TYR A 395 -4.58 14.13 11.78
CA TYR A 395 -4.56 14.41 13.21
C TYR A 395 -3.20 14.06 13.83
N ALA A 396 -2.63 12.91 13.52
CA ALA A 396 -1.40 12.42 14.13
C ALA A 396 -0.14 13.21 13.74
N GLN A 397 -0.17 13.97 12.64
CA GLN A 397 0.98 14.74 12.17
C GLN A 397 1.44 15.75 13.23
N HIS A 398 2.75 15.77 13.52
CA HIS A 398 3.34 16.77 14.40
C HIS A 398 3.41 18.14 13.71
N ASP A 399 3.47 19.22 14.49
CA ASP A 399 3.48 20.59 13.96
C ASP A 399 4.77 20.89 13.16
N GLY A 400 5.85 20.17 13.45
CA GLY A 400 7.09 20.14 12.65
C GLY A 400 6.99 19.28 11.38
N GLY A 401 5.83 18.71 11.06
CA GLY A 401 5.48 18.11 9.77
C GLY A 401 5.72 16.62 9.58
N GLY A 402 6.57 15.99 10.38
CA GLY A 402 6.79 14.55 10.34
C GLY A 402 5.83 13.74 11.21
N TRP A 403 5.94 12.41 11.12
CA TRP A 403 5.29 11.42 11.99
C TRP A 403 6.31 10.53 12.66
N ARG A 404 5.92 9.94 13.79
CA ARG A 404 6.70 8.94 14.51
C ARG A 404 5.78 7.84 15.06
N TYR A 405 6.25 7.04 16.02
CA TYR A 405 5.55 5.88 16.55
C TYR A 405 4.27 6.20 17.36
N GLY A 406 4.06 7.46 17.76
CA GLY A 406 2.85 7.94 18.41
C GLY A 406 2.33 9.27 17.82
N PRO A 407 1.04 9.57 18.00
CA PRO A 407 0.44 10.80 17.46
C PRO A 407 1.11 12.04 18.07
N LYS A 408 1.27 13.08 17.25
CA LYS A 408 1.88 14.37 17.63
C LYS A 408 3.31 14.26 18.15
N GLN A 409 4.03 13.18 17.89
CA GLN A 409 5.46 13.09 18.19
C GLN A 409 6.29 13.70 17.07
N ALA A 410 7.35 14.42 17.45
CA ALA A 410 8.35 14.92 16.50
C ALA A 410 8.83 13.78 15.59
N GLY A 411 8.79 14.04 14.28
CA GLY A 411 8.85 12.98 13.28
C GLY A 411 10.20 12.29 13.14
N ASP A 412 10.16 11.11 12.53
CA ASP A 412 11.31 10.48 11.89
C ASP A 412 11.03 10.25 10.40
N THR A 413 12.10 10.07 9.61
CA THR A 413 11.98 9.96 8.15
C THR A 413 11.30 8.64 7.74
N SER A 414 11.44 7.56 8.52
CA SER A 414 10.92 6.24 8.14
C SER A 414 9.39 6.16 8.26
N VAL A 415 8.81 6.62 9.37
CA VAL A 415 7.36 6.67 9.57
C VAL A 415 6.74 7.73 8.68
N THR A 416 7.41 8.89 8.55
CA THR A 416 6.95 9.95 7.64
C THR A 416 6.82 9.44 6.21
N GLY A 417 7.75 8.61 5.73
CA GLY A 417 7.66 7.96 4.42
C GLY A 417 6.36 7.20 4.19
N TRP A 418 5.99 6.33 5.13
CA TRP A 418 4.74 5.57 5.06
C TRP A 418 3.52 6.49 5.09
N CYS A 419 3.51 7.49 5.96
CA CYS A 419 2.41 8.44 6.07
C CYS A 419 2.23 9.25 4.78
N VAL A 420 3.31 9.73 4.15
CA VAL A 420 3.25 10.45 2.88
C VAL A 420 2.69 9.56 1.77
N MET A 421 3.14 8.31 1.68
CA MET A 421 2.58 7.36 0.72
C MET A 421 1.07 7.15 0.95
N ALA A 422 0.63 6.98 2.21
CA ALA A 422 -0.78 6.85 2.54
C ALA A 422 -1.61 8.07 2.13
N LEU A 423 -1.13 9.28 2.43
CA LEU A 423 -1.79 10.53 2.03
C LEU A 423 -1.87 10.66 0.51
N LYS A 424 -0.82 10.26 -0.21
CA LYS A 424 -0.78 10.29 -1.69
C LYS A 424 -1.72 9.25 -2.30
N SER A 425 -1.77 8.03 -1.76
CA SER A 425 -2.76 7.02 -2.14
C SER A 425 -4.19 7.54 -1.93
N GLY A 426 -4.43 8.27 -0.85
CA GLY A 426 -5.71 8.96 -0.59
C GLY A 426 -6.05 9.98 -1.68
N GLN A 427 -5.12 10.89 -2.01
CA GLN A 427 -5.31 11.87 -3.09
C GLN A 427 -5.62 11.19 -4.42
N MET A 428 -4.86 10.14 -4.77
CA MET A 428 -5.02 9.40 -6.01
C MET A 428 -6.34 8.62 -6.09
N ALA A 429 -6.90 8.22 -4.94
CA ALA A 429 -8.23 7.61 -4.86
C ALA A 429 -9.37 8.64 -4.82
N GLY A 430 -9.08 9.94 -4.89
CA GLY A 430 -10.08 11.01 -4.80
C GLY A 430 -10.64 11.23 -3.39
N LEU A 431 -9.90 10.82 -2.35
CA LEU A 431 -10.23 11.10 -0.95
C LEU A 431 -9.72 12.47 -0.53
N LYS A 432 -10.31 13.02 0.55
CA LYS A 432 -9.96 14.35 1.04
C LYS A 432 -8.66 14.29 1.81
N VAL A 433 -7.63 14.95 1.26
CA VAL A 433 -6.33 15.14 1.90
C VAL A 433 -5.93 16.60 1.74
N PRO A 434 -5.86 17.38 2.83
CA PRO A 434 -5.48 18.78 2.78
C PRO A 434 -4.06 18.97 2.23
N THR A 435 -3.89 19.88 1.27
CA THR A 435 -2.60 20.10 0.60
C THR A 435 -1.56 20.79 1.48
N ASP A 436 -2.00 21.54 2.49
CA ASP A 436 -1.16 22.19 3.48
C ASP A 436 -0.30 21.19 4.30
N ARG A 437 -0.77 19.95 4.46
CA ARG A 437 -0.01 18.88 5.14
C ARG A 437 1.29 18.55 4.44
N PHE A 438 1.33 18.63 3.10
CA PHE A 438 2.55 18.37 2.34
C PHE A 438 3.58 19.49 2.50
N LYS A 439 3.16 20.75 2.71
CA LYS A 439 4.09 21.85 3.01
C LYS A 439 4.85 21.61 4.32
N LEU A 440 4.15 21.06 5.32
CA LEU A 440 4.79 20.66 6.58
C LEU A 440 5.77 19.50 6.36
N VAL A 441 5.42 18.54 5.51
CA VAL A 441 6.34 17.44 5.13
C VAL A 441 7.59 17.98 4.44
N GLU A 442 7.46 18.94 3.53
CA GLU A 442 8.61 19.59 2.88
C GLU A 442 9.55 20.21 3.92
N SER A 443 8.99 20.98 4.86
CA SER A 443 9.75 21.60 5.95
C SER A 443 10.45 20.56 6.84
N TYR A 444 9.76 19.46 7.14
CA TYR A 444 10.34 18.33 7.88
C TYR A 444 11.53 17.72 7.11
N LEU A 445 11.34 17.43 5.82
CA LEU A 445 12.38 16.83 4.98
C LEU A 445 13.58 17.76 4.79
N ASP A 446 13.37 19.07 4.70
CA ASP A 446 14.45 20.07 4.68
C ASP A 446 15.31 19.98 5.96
N SER A 447 14.67 19.75 7.11
CA SER A 447 15.37 19.58 8.39
C SER A 447 16.20 18.28 8.47
N CYS A 448 15.88 17.28 7.64
CA CYS A 448 16.60 16.02 7.54
C CYS A 448 17.61 15.95 6.39
N PHE A 449 17.54 16.88 5.44
CA PHE A 449 18.36 16.88 4.23
C PHE A 449 19.78 17.40 4.50
N ASN A 450 20.77 16.75 3.90
CA ASN A 450 22.17 17.15 3.92
C ASN A 450 22.60 17.63 2.54
N ASP A 451 22.71 18.96 2.36
CA ASP A 451 23.03 19.60 1.08
C ASP A 451 24.39 19.20 0.49
N LYS A 452 25.37 18.89 1.37
CA LYS A 452 26.72 18.50 0.94
C LYS A 452 26.67 17.19 0.18
N ASP A 453 26.06 16.18 0.79
CA ASP A 453 26.07 14.80 0.28
C ASP A 453 24.84 14.47 -0.59
N GLY A 454 23.76 15.25 -0.49
CA GLY A 454 22.49 15.00 -1.18
C GLY A 454 21.65 13.88 -0.56
N GLY A 455 21.84 13.58 0.72
CA GLY A 455 21.16 12.51 1.44
C GLY A 455 20.22 12.98 2.54
N TYR A 456 19.53 12.02 3.17
CA TYR A 456 18.63 12.28 4.29
C TYR A 456 19.04 11.50 5.55
N GLY A 457 18.86 12.13 6.71
CA GLY A 457 19.02 11.51 8.03
C GLY A 457 17.70 11.03 8.63
N TYR A 458 17.79 10.45 9.83
CA TYR A 458 16.65 9.80 10.49
C TYR A 458 15.70 10.79 11.18
N THR A 459 16.20 11.67 12.05
CA THR A 459 15.41 12.71 12.76
C THR A 459 15.99 14.12 12.59
N GLY A 460 17.01 14.26 11.76
CA GLY A 460 17.76 15.49 11.54
C GLY A 460 18.74 15.30 10.39
N LYS A 461 19.52 16.33 10.09
CA LYS A 461 20.45 16.32 8.93
C LYS A 461 21.39 15.12 8.98
N GLY A 462 21.48 14.41 7.88
CA GLY A 462 22.38 13.28 7.75
C GLY A 462 22.28 12.62 6.38
N THR A 463 23.04 11.56 6.19
CA THR A 463 23.07 10.82 4.93
C THR A 463 23.10 9.33 5.23
N THR A 464 21.94 8.69 5.22
CA THR A 464 21.84 7.23 5.34
C THR A 464 21.11 6.68 4.13
N PRO A 465 21.56 5.58 3.49
CA PRO A 465 20.96 5.14 2.23
C PRO A 465 19.45 4.87 2.31
N THR A 466 19.00 4.28 3.42
CA THR A 466 17.57 3.98 3.63
C THR A 466 16.75 5.25 3.75
N MET A 467 17.17 6.21 4.58
CA MET A 467 16.41 7.46 4.73
C MET A 467 16.52 8.33 3.48
N THR A 468 17.64 8.25 2.74
CA THR A 468 17.76 8.88 1.43
C THR A 468 16.70 8.35 0.47
N ALA A 469 16.52 7.03 0.35
CA ALA A 469 15.45 6.45 -0.48
C ALA A 469 14.06 6.95 -0.07
N VAL A 470 13.77 6.97 1.24
CA VAL A 470 12.48 7.41 1.77
C VAL A 470 12.23 8.90 1.50
N GLY A 471 13.20 9.76 1.82
CA GLY A 471 13.12 11.21 1.61
C GLY A 471 12.98 11.56 0.14
N MET A 472 13.76 10.92 -0.73
CA MET A 472 13.64 11.07 -2.19
C MET A 472 12.24 10.69 -2.67
N LEU A 473 11.70 9.54 -2.26
CA LEU A 473 10.37 9.12 -2.68
C LEU A 473 9.29 10.13 -2.27
N CYS A 474 9.39 10.66 -1.05
CA CYS A 474 8.48 11.73 -0.60
C CYS A 474 8.59 12.96 -1.50
N ARG A 475 9.80 13.41 -1.84
CA ARG A 475 10.02 14.54 -2.76
C ARG A 475 9.44 14.27 -4.14
N GLN A 476 9.60 13.05 -4.66
CA GLN A 476 9.05 12.70 -5.95
C GLN A 476 7.52 12.78 -5.97
N TYR A 477 6.87 12.25 -4.93
CA TYR A 477 5.41 12.37 -4.80
C TYR A 477 4.91 13.81 -4.60
N MET A 478 5.76 14.71 -4.10
CA MET A 478 5.47 16.15 -4.00
C MET A 478 5.81 16.92 -5.28
N GLY A 479 6.26 16.24 -6.34
CA GLY A 479 6.45 16.84 -7.66
C GLY A 479 7.81 17.52 -7.86
N VAL A 480 8.82 17.20 -7.04
CA VAL A 480 10.19 17.69 -7.28
C VAL A 480 10.67 17.18 -8.64
N ASN A 481 11.23 18.08 -9.46
CA ASN A 481 11.73 17.75 -10.78
C ASN A 481 12.85 16.68 -10.73
N PRO A 482 12.88 15.67 -11.62
CA PRO A 482 13.88 14.60 -11.59
C PRO A 482 15.32 15.09 -11.85
N ARG A 483 15.50 16.26 -12.47
CA ARG A 483 16.81 16.90 -12.67
C ARG A 483 17.31 17.67 -11.45
N ASN A 484 16.55 17.66 -10.34
CA ASN A 484 17.00 18.24 -9.08
C ASN A 484 18.32 17.60 -8.63
N THR A 485 19.31 18.42 -8.29
CA THR A 485 20.67 17.97 -7.92
C THR A 485 20.68 17.06 -6.70
N GLY A 486 19.77 17.27 -5.74
CA GLY A 486 19.59 16.40 -4.58
C GLY A 486 19.09 15.01 -4.97
N LEU A 487 18.13 14.92 -5.91
CA LEU A 487 17.66 13.63 -6.41
C LEU A 487 18.76 12.89 -7.19
N LEU A 488 19.50 13.58 -8.05
CA LEU A 488 20.60 12.99 -8.82
C LEU A 488 21.74 12.46 -7.92
N LYS A 489 22.13 13.22 -6.89
CA LYS A 489 23.08 12.74 -5.87
C LYS A 489 22.54 11.52 -5.11
N GLY A 490 21.26 11.55 -4.76
CA GLY A 490 20.57 10.45 -4.11
C GLY A 490 20.58 9.16 -4.93
N VAL A 491 20.36 9.23 -6.24
CA VAL A 491 20.47 8.07 -7.15
C VAL A 491 21.83 7.39 -7.03
N GLU A 492 22.91 8.16 -7.01
CA GLU A 492 24.26 7.60 -6.89
C GLU A 492 24.54 6.98 -5.51
N ILE A 493 23.88 7.47 -4.45
CA ILE A 493 23.89 6.79 -3.13
C ILE A 493 23.19 5.43 -3.23
N LEU A 494 22.03 5.38 -3.87
CA LEU A 494 21.21 4.17 -3.98
C LEU A 494 21.87 3.11 -4.86
N LYS A 495 22.48 3.48 -6.00
CA LYS A 495 23.19 2.52 -6.88
C LYS A 495 24.27 1.73 -6.13
N LYS A 496 24.97 2.35 -5.17
CA LYS A 496 25.97 1.68 -4.32
C LYS A 496 25.38 0.64 -3.37
N GLN A 497 24.08 0.69 -3.10
CA GLN A 497 23.36 -0.28 -2.28
C GLN A 497 22.71 -1.40 -3.08
N HIS A 498 22.88 -1.41 -4.41
CA HIS A 498 22.25 -2.40 -5.25
C HIS A 498 22.82 -3.81 -4.98
N PRO A 499 21.99 -4.84 -4.74
CA PRO A 499 22.47 -6.16 -4.35
C PRO A 499 23.22 -6.88 -5.47
N GLY A 500 23.03 -6.46 -6.73
CA GLY A 500 23.85 -6.89 -7.86
C GLY A 500 25.29 -6.37 -7.83
N ALA A 501 25.54 -5.24 -7.14
CA ALA A 501 26.88 -4.69 -6.93
C ALA A 501 27.55 -5.28 -5.67
N ASN A 502 26.77 -5.62 -4.64
CA ASN A 502 27.26 -6.31 -3.45
C ASN A 502 26.17 -7.21 -2.85
N LYS A 503 26.37 -8.53 -2.92
CA LYS A 503 25.40 -9.53 -2.44
C LYS A 503 25.14 -9.48 -0.93
N ASN A 504 26.05 -8.87 -0.15
CA ASN A 504 25.88 -8.67 1.29
C ASN A 504 24.93 -7.49 1.61
N LEU A 505 24.60 -6.64 0.62
CA LEU A 505 23.71 -5.50 0.77
C LEU A 505 22.28 -5.88 0.35
N PHE A 506 21.65 -6.73 1.15
CA PHE A 506 20.25 -7.12 0.95
C PHE A 506 19.40 -6.67 2.14
N ASN A 507 18.77 -5.50 2.00
CA ASN A 507 17.88 -4.91 2.99
C ASN A 507 16.55 -4.61 2.31
N LEU A 508 15.53 -5.46 2.50
CA LEU A 508 14.28 -5.37 1.74
C LEU A 508 13.54 -4.06 1.98
N TYR A 509 13.65 -3.51 3.18
CA TYR A 509 13.06 -2.22 3.51
C TYR A 509 13.67 -1.10 2.67
N LEU A 510 15.00 -1.03 2.57
CA LEU A 510 15.69 -0.09 1.69
C LEU A 510 15.32 -0.34 0.22
N LEU A 511 15.34 -1.61 -0.21
CA LEU A 511 15.10 -1.97 -1.60
C LEU A 511 13.69 -1.55 -2.04
N TYR A 512 12.68 -1.74 -1.20
CA TYR A 512 11.31 -1.32 -1.50
C TYR A 512 11.17 0.18 -1.81
N TYR A 513 11.80 1.04 -1.01
CA TYR A 513 11.79 2.49 -1.27
C TYR A 513 12.65 2.86 -2.47
N ALA A 514 13.86 2.29 -2.55
CA ALA A 514 14.80 2.59 -3.63
C ALA A 514 14.26 2.16 -5.01
N THR A 515 13.57 1.02 -5.10
CA THR A 515 12.92 0.56 -6.33
C THR A 515 11.88 1.55 -6.83
N GLN A 516 11.02 2.07 -5.95
CA GLN A 516 10.05 3.10 -6.36
C GLN A 516 10.75 4.37 -6.84
N VAL A 517 11.81 4.79 -6.14
CA VAL A 517 12.60 5.96 -6.53
C VAL A 517 13.21 5.77 -7.92
N MET A 518 13.92 4.67 -8.13
CA MET A 518 14.57 4.37 -9.41
C MET A 518 13.55 4.19 -10.53
N HIS A 519 12.41 3.55 -10.25
CA HIS A 519 11.33 3.40 -11.22
C HIS A 519 10.78 4.76 -11.66
N HIS A 520 10.58 5.69 -10.72
CA HIS A 520 10.14 7.04 -11.06
C HIS A 520 11.21 7.84 -11.81
N MET A 521 12.50 7.67 -11.47
CA MET A 521 13.60 8.27 -12.22
C MET A 521 13.64 7.79 -13.67
N GLY A 522 13.31 6.51 -13.92
CA GLY A 522 13.31 5.92 -15.26
C GLY A 522 14.72 5.85 -15.87
N GLY A 523 14.77 5.63 -17.19
CA GLY A 523 16.01 5.61 -17.98
C GLY A 523 17.09 4.69 -17.39
N GLU A 524 18.34 5.13 -17.44
CA GLU A 524 19.49 4.36 -16.95
C GLU A 524 19.40 4.04 -15.46
N SER A 525 18.86 4.95 -14.64
CA SER A 525 18.69 4.68 -13.21
C SER A 525 17.78 3.48 -12.96
N TRP A 526 16.71 3.36 -13.76
CA TRP A 526 15.80 2.23 -13.70
C TRP A 526 16.40 0.96 -14.30
N ASP A 527 17.00 1.06 -15.48
CA ASP A 527 17.58 -0.10 -16.16
C ASP A 527 18.72 -0.71 -15.34
N TYR A 528 19.57 0.12 -14.71
CA TYR A 528 20.58 -0.32 -13.74
C TYR A 528 19.99 -1.05 -12.53
N TRP A 529 18.88 -0.54 -11.99
CA TRP A 529 18.27 -1.09 -10.78
C TRP A 529 17.49 -2.38 -11.05
N ASN A 530 16.69 -2.39 -12.11
CA ASN A 530 15.78 -3.49 -12.41
C ASN A 530 16.47 -4.63 -13.16
N LEU A 531 17.29 -4.30 -14.18
CA LEU A 531 17.97 -5.27 -15.04
C LEU A 531 19.41 -5.54 -14.58
N GLY A 532 20.00 -4.60 -13.84
CA GLY A 532 21.31 -4.73 -13.22
C GLY A 532 22.39 -3.88 -13.88
N PRO A 533 23.60 -3.88 -13.30
CA PRO A 533 24.77 -3.25 -13.91
C PRO A 533 25.04 -3.83 -15.30
N GLU A 534 25.44 -2.96 -16.23
CA GLU A 534 25.84 -3.37 -17.57
C GLU A 534 27.30 -3.83 -17.58
N ASP A 535 27.54 -5.00 -18.17
CA ASP A 535 28.86 -5.54 -18.45
C ASP A 535 28.88 -6.05 -19.91
N LYS A 536 29.69 -5.40 -20.75
CA LYS A 536 29.85 -5.70 -22.19
C LYS A 536 28.52 -5.75 -22.96
N GLY A 537 27.66 -4.74 -22.77
CA GLY A 537 26.38 -4.63 -23.46
C GLY A 537 25.29 -5.57 -22.94
N MET A 538 25.54 -6.32 -21.85
CA MET A 538 24.54 -7.15 -21.19
C MET A 538 24.31 -6.71 -19.76
N ARG A 539 23.04 -6.67 -19.33
CA ARG A 539 22.68 -6.42 -17.93
C ARG A 539 22.38 -7.72 -17.22
N LYS A 540 22.97 -7.88 -16.03
CA LYS A 540 22.83 -9.08 -15.20
C LYS A 540 22.75 -8.69 -13.72
N ASN A 541 22.19 -9.59 -12.92
CA ASN A 541 22.06 -9.41 -11.47
C ASN A 541 21.24 -8.17 -11.07
N GLY A 542 20.23 -7.81 -11.88
CA GLY A 542 19.22 -6.83 -11.52
C GLY A 542 18.36 -7.28 -10.35
N LEU A 543 17.70 -6.34 -9.67
CA LEU A 543 16.85 -6.66 -8.54
C LEU A 543 15.75 -7.67 -8.89
N ARG A 544 15.16 -7.57 -10.09
CA ARG A 544 14.14 -8.53 -10.59
C ARG A 544 14.66 -9.96 -10.53
N ASP A 545 15.83 -10.20 -11.11
CA ASP A 545 16.41 -11.54 -11.25
C ASP A 545 16.84 -12.09 -9.88
N ILE A 546 17.40 -11.23 -9.02
CA ILE A 546 17.76 -11.58 -7.65
C ILE A 546 16.53 -12.01 -6.84
N LEU A 547 15.41 -11.30 -6.96
CA LEU A 547 14.18 -11.66 -6.24
C LEU A 547 13.57 -12.97 -6.77
N ILE A 548 13.62 -13.20 -8.08
CA ILE A 548 13.21 -14.49 -8.68
C ILE A 548 14.06 -15.64 -8.12
N GLU A 549 15.39 -15.46 -8.06
CA GLU A 549 16.31 -16.48 -7.56
C GLU A 549 16.08 -16.79 -6.07
N ARG A 550 15.81 -15.76 -5.26
CA ARG A 550 15.62 -15.87 -3.81
C ARG A 550 14.27 -16.43 -3.38
N GLN A 551 13.30 -16.58 -4.28
CA GLN A 551 12.00 -17.12 -3.90
C GLN A 551 12.11 -18.59 -3.48
N THR A 552 11.52 -18.93 -2.34
CA THR A 552 11.52 -20.31 -1.83
C THR A 552 10.78 -21.24 -2.79
N LYS A 553 11.47 -22.31 -3.22
CA LYS A 553 10.96 -23.32 -4.16
C LYS A 553 10.33 -24.51 -3.42
N SER A 554 9.41 -25.20 -4.08
CA SER A 554 8.63 -26.33 -3.53
C SER A 554 9.36 -27.69 -3.57
N ASN A 555 10.65 -27.73 -3.88
CA ASN A 555 11.39 -28.98 -4.07
C ASN A 555 11.74 -29.70 -2.76
N ASP A 556 11.65 -29.03 -1.62
CA ASP A 556 11.81 -29.62 -0.30
C ASP A 556 10.44 -29.87 0.36
N PRO A 557 10.01 -31.13 0.56
CA PRO A 557 8.74 -31.46 1.22
C PRO A 557 8.59 -30.84 2.62
N LYS A 558 9.71 -30.55 3.32
CA LYS A 558 9.69 -29.90 4.64
C LYS A 558 9.45 -28.40 4.56
N LYS A 559 9.57 -27.80 3.37
CA LYS A 559 9.38 -26.37 3.10
C LYS A 559 8.21 -26.09 2.17
N VAL A 560 7.35 -27.09 1.91
CA VAL A 560 6.21 -26.93 0.99
C VAL A 560 5.31 -25.75 1.37
N MET A 561 5.11 -25.50 2.67
CA MET A 561 4.34 -24.35 3.16
C MET A 561 5.04 -23.00 2.94
N LEU A 562 6.36 -23.00 2.73
CA LEU A 562 7.14 -21.79 2.48
C LEU A 562 7.27 -21.51 0.98
N ALA A 563 6.85 -22.45 0.12
CA ALA A 563 6.96 -22.29 -1.33
C ALA A 563 6.20 -21.05 -1.81
N GLY A 564 6.88 -20.21 -2.58
CA GLY A 564 6.35 -18.92 -3.04
C GLY A 564 6.67 -17.73 -2.13
N SER A 565 7.22 -17.95 -0.94
CA SER A 565 7.62 -16.88 0.00
C SER A 565 9.11 -16.51 -0.11
N TRP A 566 9.50 -15.45 0.60
CA TRP A 566 10.90 -15.02 0.75
C TRP A 566 11.33 -15.08 2.20
N ASP A 567 12.55 -15.55 2.44
CA ASP A 567 13.17 -15.52 3.76
C ASP A 567 13.46 -14.07 4.17
N PRO A 568 13.15 -13.68 5.43
CA PRO A 568 13.53 -12.36 5.93
C PRO A 568 15.06 -12.24 6.06
N GLU A 569 15.59 -11.04 5.87
CA GLU A 569 16.97 -10.76 6.28
C GLU A 569 17.14 -10.90 7.80
N VAL A 570 18.35 -11.24 8.24
CA VAL A 570 18.66 -11.35 9.68
C VAL A 570 18.88 -9.97 10.28
N GLY A 571 18.16 -9.68 11.36
CA GLY A 571 18.28 -8.44 12.13
C GLY A 571 17.49 -7.26 11.55
N GLY A 572 17.47 -6.16 12.30
CA GLY A 572 16.81 -4.91 11.88
C GLY A 572 15.33 -5.09 11.51
N HIS A 573 14.95 -4.63 10.32
CA HIS A 573 13.56 -4.71 9.83
C HIS A 573 13.16 -6.14 9.47
N GLY A 574 14.09 -7.00 9.04
CA GLY A 574 13.80 -8.40 8.73
C GLY A 574 13.34 -9.18 9.95
N ASP A 575 14.03 -9.04 11.08
CA ASP A 575 13.60 -9.63 12.35
C ASP A 575 12.26 -9.06 12.84
N ALA A 576 11.97 -7.76 12.60
CA ALA A 576 10.74 -7.12 13.07
C ALA A 576 9.52 -7.46 12.20
N GLY A 577 9.68 -7.53 10.88
CA GLY A 577 8.59 -7.78 9.92
C GLY A 577 8.43 -9.25 9.52
N GLY A 578 9.46 -10.07 9.73
CA GLY A 578 9.46 -11.50 9.45
C GLY A 578 9.20 -11.84 7.99
N ARG A 579 8.84 -13.11 7.76
CA ARG A 579 8.54 -13.65 6.42
C ARG A 579 7.37 -12.95 5.75
N MET A 580 6.38 -12.50 6.53
CA MET A 580 5.20 -11.82 5.99
C MET A 580 5.59 -10.51 5.29
N MET A 581 6.39 -9.66 5.96
CA MET A 581 6.93 -8.45 5.35
C MET A 581 7.87 -8.78 4.19
N ALA A 582 8.78 -9.73 4.37
CA ALA A 582 9.78 -10.08 3.35
C ALA A 582 9.12 -10.54 2.04
N THR A 583 8.07 -11.37 2.15
CA THR A 583 7.30 -11.87 1.01
C THR A 583 6.51 -10.76 0.35
N SER A 584 5.81 -9.93 1.14
CA SER A 584 5.03 -8.82 0.62
C SER A 584 5.90 -7.81 -0.12
N LEU A 585 6.97 -7.31 0.52
CA LEU A 585 7.85 -6.31 -0.10
C LEU A 585 8.55 -6.88 -1.35
N SER A 586 8.96 -8.15 -1.35
CA SER A 586 9.55 -8.77 -2.54
C SER A 586 8.57 -8.78 -3.73
N MET A 587 7.30 -9.11 -3.51
CA MET A 587 6.30 -9.00 -4.57
C MET A 587 6.06 -7.56 -5.01
N LEU A 588 5.90 -6.63 -4.06
CA LEU A 588 5.65 -5.22 -4.41
C LEU A 588 6.79 -4.60 -5.23
N ASN A 589 8.03 -5.08 -5.06
CA ASN A 589 9.16 -4.73 -5.93
C ASN A 589 9.00 -5.29 -7.35
N LEU A 590 8.51 -6.54 -7.49
CA LEU A 590 8.22 -7.18 -8.79
C LEU A 590 6.94 -6.65 -9.46
N GLU A 591 6.06 -5.99 -8.71
CA GLU A 591 4.78 -5.44 -9.21
C GLU A 591 4.89 -3.93 -9.54
N VAL A 592 6.04 -3.30 -9.25
CA VAL A 592 6.23 -1.83 -9.35
C VAL A 592 5.86 -1.26 -10.72
N TYR A 593 6.12 -2.01 -11.79
CA TYR A 593 5.94 -1.59 -13.19
C TYR A 593 4.54 -1.06 -13.50
N TYR A 594 3.52 -1.72 -12.94
CA TYR A 594 2.11 -1.41 -13.16
C TYR A 594 1.41 -0.89 -11.90
N ARG A 595 2.00 -1.14 -10.72
CA ARG A 595 1.45 -0.66 -9.44
C ARG A 595 1.53 0.86 -9.31
N HIS A 596 2.62 1.45 -9.80
CA HIS A 596 2.90 2.89 -9.72
C HIS A 596 3.16 3.44 -11.12
N LEU A 597 2.22 4.22 -11.67
CA LEU A 597 2.47 4.86 -12.97
C LEU A 597 3.64 5.86 -12.88
N PRO A 598 4.53 5.93 -13.90
CA PRO A 598 5.68 6.83 -13.87
C PRO A 598 5.28 8.29 -13.65
N LEU A 599 5.97 8.99 -12.74
CA LEU A 599 5.69 10.38 -12.40
C LEU A 599 6.21 11.36 -13.46
N TYR A 600 7.36 11.07 -14.08
CA TYR A 600 8.11 12.03 -14.91
C TYR A 600 8.15 11.71 -16.41
N ARG A 601 7.25 10.87 -16.92
CA ARG A 601 7.32 10.36 -18.31
C ARG A 601 7.48 11.47 -19.37
N ARG A 602 6.85 12.63 -19.18
CA ARG A 602 6.97 13.79 -20.08
C ARG A 602 8.25 14.60 -19.89
N GLU A 603 8.79 14.68 -18.68
CA GLU A 603 9.94 15.54 -18.33
C GLU A 603 11.29 14.89 -18.65
N MET A 604 11.33 13.55 -18.67
CA MET A 604 12.51 12.75 -19.00
C MET A 604 12.62 12.42 -20.49
N GLY A 605 11.77 12.98 -21.36
CA GLY A 605 11.85 12.85 -22.82
C GLY A 605 11.54 11.45 -23.39
N GLY A 606 10.89 10.58 -22.61
CA GLY A 606 10.72 9.18 -22.99
C GLY A 606 9.52 8.91 -23.89
N ASN A 607 9.71 8.97 -25.21
CA ASN A 607 9.23 7.88 -26.06
C ASN A 607 10.34 6.81 -26.02
N LYS A 608 10.06 5.65 -25.43
CA LYS A 608 10.74 4.41 -25.82
C LYS A 608 9.92 3.79 -26.94
#